data_AF-F0SXG9-F1
#
_entry.id   AF-F0SXG9-F1
#
_cell.length_a   1.000
_cell.length_b   1.000
_cell.length_c   1.000
_cell.angle_alpha   90.00
_cell.angle_beta   90.00
_cell.angle_gamma   90.00
#
_symmetry.space_group_name_H-M   'P 1'
#
loop_
_entity.id
_entity.type
_entity.pdbx_description
1 polymer ?
#
loop_
_entity_poly.entity_id
_entity_poly.type
_entity_poly.pdbx_seq_one_letter_code
_entity_poly.pdbx_strand_id
1 'polypeptide(L)'
;MAPGLLKIANDSANLVNTTKKPDVFFARYDTLLDCMEKLSLLEDSIKFNGTKPSKQFRDLEIGRERNTHLFINRFYQETLNKINALKTNKAKYNKVCNFYTLLEDYFHKMSPNNIKEIEEMNATLEQKYGPNSWK
;
A
#
# COMPACT_ATOMS: atom_id res chain seq x y z
N MET A 1 26.36 8.87 7.93
CA MET A 1 25.29 7.86 8.10
C MET A 1 23.90 8.49 8.12
N ALA A 2 23.62 9.50 8.95
CA ALA A 2 22.28 10.14 9.02
C ALA A 2 21.75 10.77 7.71
N PRO A 3 22.54 11.48 6.87
CA PRO A 3 22.02 12.08 5.63
C PRO A 3 21.52 11.06 4.60
N GLY A 4 22.15 9.88 4.54
CA GLY A 4 21.74 8.80 3.64
C GLY A 4 20.41 8.17 4.06
N LEU A 5 20.23 7.95 5.37
CA LEU A 5 18.98 7.43 5.93
C LEU A 5 17.81 8.40 5.70
N LEU A 6 18.03 9.70 5.89
CA LEU A 6 17.01 10.72 5.62
C LEU A 6 16.58 10.74 4.14
N LYS A 7 17.53 10.58 3.21
CA LYS A 7 17.22 10.48 1.78
C LYS A 7 16.37 9.24 1.49
N ILE A 8 16.76 8.07 1.99
CA ILE A 8 16.01 6.82 1.80
C ILE A 8 14.61 6.93 2.39
N ALA A 9 14.48 7.53 3.58
CA ALA A 9 13.19 7.76 4.21
C ALA A 9 12.28 8.65 3.35
N ASN A 10 12.80 9.79 2.85
CA ASN A 10 12.01 10.69 2.01
C ASN A 10 11.57 10.01 0.70
N ASP A 11 12.47 9.29 0.04
CA ASP A 11 12.16 8.55 -1.18
C ASP A 11 11.10 7.46 -0.92
N SER A 12 11.20 6.77 0.22
CA SER A 12 10.27 5.71 0.62
C SER A 12 8.91 6.28 0.99
N ALA A 13 8.86 7.41 1.71
CA ALA A 13 7.63 8.12 2.02
C ALA A 13 6.91 8.60 0.74
N ASN A 14 7.66 9.12 -0.25
CA ASN A 14 7.08 9.48 -1.53
C ASN A 14 6.44 8.27 -2.23
N LEU A 15 7.13 7.14 -2.26
CA LEU A 15 6.60 5.91 -2.88
C LEU A 15 5.39 5.34 -2.14
N VAL A 16 5.41 5.30 -0.80
CA VAL A 16 4.26 4.88 0.02
C VAL A 16 3.01 5.69 -0.33
N ASN A 17 3.16 6.99 -0.55
CA ASN A 17 2.05 7.90 -0.84
C ASN A 17 1.55 7.85 -2.30
N THR A 18 2.40 7.44 -3.25
CA THR A 18 2.11 7.60 -4.70
C THR A 18 1.96 6.28 -5.44
N THR A 19 2.56 5.19 -4.96
CA THR A 19 2.58 3.92 -5.68
C THR A 19 1.19 3.29 -5.76
N LYS A 20 1.01 2.52 -6.84
CA LYS A 20 -0.14 1.67 -7.12
C LYS A 20 0.27 0.19 -7.19
N LYS A 21 1.50 -0.15 -6.81
CA LYS A 21 2.01 -1.53 -6.88
C LYS A 21 2.15 -2.10 -5.45
N PRO A 22 1.52 -3.24 -5.12
CA PRO A 22 1.58 -3.82 -3.77
C PRO A 22 2.99 -4.09 -3.25
N ASP A 23 3.82 -4.75 -4.05
CA ASP A 23 5.22 -5.05 -3.74
C ASP A 23 6.01 -3.79 -3.35
N VAL A 24 5.88 -2.73 -4.14
CA VAL A 24 6.55 -1.45 -3.87
C VAL A 24 5.99 -0.80 -2.62
N PHE A 25 4.67 -0.81 -2.41
CA PHE A 25 4.06 -0.21 -1.23
C PHE A 25 4.58 -0.85 0.06
N PHE A 26 4.41 -2.17 0.20
CA PHE A 26 4.77 -2.86 1.44
C PHE A 26 6.28 -2.83 1.71
N ALA A 27 7.11 -3.03 0.67
CA ALA A 27 8.56 -2.95 0.84
C ALA A 27 9.01 -1.54 1.27
N ARG A 28 8.40 -0.48 0.71
CA ARG A 28 8.75 0.91 1.06
C ARG A 28 8.18 1.34 2.40
N TYR A 29 7.04 0.79 2.81
CA TYR A 29 6.50 1.02 4.15
C TYR A 29 7.44 0.45 5.22
N ASP A 30 7.86 -0.81 5.04
CA ASP A 30 8.79 -1.47 5.96
C ASP A 30 10.15 -0.73 5.97
N THR A 31 10.67 -0.36 4.79
CA THR A 31 11.91 0.45 4.69
C THR A 31 11.79 1.80 5.42
N LEU A 32 10.63 2.45 5.32
CA LEU A 32 10.39 3.73 5.96
C LEU A 32 10.36 3.59 7.48
N LEU A 33 9.70 2.56 8.01
CA LEU A 33 9.71 2.24 9.44
C LEU A 33 11.14 2.00 9.93
N ASP A 34 11.90 1.14 9.26
CA ASP A 34 13.30 0.85 9.60
C ASP A 34 14.18 2.11 9.62
N CYS A 35 13.97 3.01 8.66
CA CYS A 35 14.72 4.27 8.62
C CYS A 35 14.35 5.18 9.78
N MET A 36 13.06 5.31 10.11
CA MET A 36 12.61 6.14 11.23
C MET A 36 13.08 5.59 12.57
N GLU A 37 13.06 4.27 12.75
CA GLU A 37 13.61 3.61 13.93
C GLU A 37 15.10 3.92 14.08
N LYS A 38 15.92 3.70 13.04
CA LYS A 38 17.35 4.01 13.07
C LYS A 38 17.66 5.48 13.32
N LEU A 39 16.86 6.38 12.74
CA LEU A 39 17.01 7.82 12.96
C LEU A 39 16.59 8.23 14.38
N SER A 40 15.63 7.54 14.99
CA SER A 40 15.19 7.78 16.36
C SER A 40 16.32 7.55 17.37
N LEU A 41 17.16 6.55 17.14
CA LEU A 41 18.36 6.25 17.96
C LEU A 41 19.42 7.36 17.89
N LEU A 42 19.35 8.22 16.88
CA LEU A 42 20.30 9.33 16.70
C LEU A 42 19.76 10.65 17.25
N GLU A 43 18.52 10.71 17.75
CA GLU A 43 17.90 11.95 18.25
C GLU A 43 18.63 12.58 19.42
N ASP A 44 19.22 11.77 20.29
CA ASP A 44 19.96 12.27 21.45
C ASP A 44 21.31 12.89 21.05
N SER A 45 21.81 12.54 19.86
CA SER A 45 23.12 12.97 19.35
C SER A 45 23.04 14.01 18.23
N ILE A 46 21.91 14.12 17.54
CA ILE A 46 21.75 14.96 16.35
C ILE A 46 20.44 15.74 16.44
N LYS A 47 20.52 17.05 16.20
CA LYS A 47 19.33 17.89 16.09
C LYS A 47 18.63 17.64 14.75
N PHE A 48 17.37 17.23 14.83
CA PHE A 48 16.48 17.15 13.67
C PHE A 48 15.64 18.43 13.58
N ASN A 49 15.46 18.95 12.36
CA ASN A 49 14.55 20.05 12.09
C ASN A 49 13.15 19.48 11.76
N GLY A 50 12.11 19.98 12.44
CA GLY A 50 10.73 19.51 12.24
C GLY A 50 10.34 18.38 13.21
N THR A 51 9.51 17.45 12.74
CA THR A 51 9.02 16.33 13.57
C THR A 51 10.16 15.36 13.88
N LYS A 52 10.29 15.00 15.15
CA LYS A 52 11.25 14.01 15.64
C LYS A 52 11.03 12.64 14.95
N PRO A 53 12.07 11.99 14.39
CA PRO A 53 12.01 10.61 13.89
C PRO A 53 11.26 9.60 14.78
N SER A 54 11.44 9.63 16.10
CA SER A 54 10.77 8.79 17.09
C SER A 54 9.27 9.01 17.11
N LYS A 55 8.82 10.25 16.92
CA LYS A 55 7.41 10.58 16.76
C LYS A 55 6.90 10.11 15.40
N GLN A 56 7.66 10.35 14.32
CA GLN A 56 7.29 9.87 12.98
C GLN A 56 7.17 8.35 12.91
N PHE A 57 8.06 7.62 13.58
CA PHE A 57 7.99 6.16 13.70
C PHE A 57 6.68 5.72 14.33
N ARG A 58 6.32 6.27 15.50
CA ARG A 58 5.04 5.98 16.18
C ARG A 58 3.83 6.36 15.32
N ASP A 59 3.88 7.52 14.66
CA ASP A 59 2.80 7.99 13.79
C ASP A 59 2.61 7.03 12.59
N LEU A 60 3.69 6.45 12.06
CA LEU A 60 3.65 5.45 10.98
C LEU A 60 3.13 4.09 11.46
N GLU A 61 3.48 3.66 12.67
CA GLU A 61 2.95 2.42 13.24
C GLU A 61 1.44 2.52 13.46
N ILE A 62 1.00 3.58 14.15
CA ILE A 62 -0.43 3.85 14.41
C ILE A 62 -1.18 4.08 13.09
N GLY A 63 -0.54 4.77 12.14
CA GLY A 63 -1.12 5.09 10.84
C GLY A 63 -1.12 3.94 9.82
N ARG A 64 -0.58 2.76 10.13
CA ARG A 64 -0.39 1.66 9.15
C ARG A 64 -1.69 1.23 8.49
N GLU A 65 -2.75 1.01 9.27
CA GLU A 65 -4.08 0.63 8.74
C GLU A 65 -4.61 1.68 7.76
N ARG A 66 -4.61 2.96 8.17
CA ARG A 66 -5.07 4.08 7.35
C ARG A 66 -4.25 4.21 6.06
N ASN A 67 -2.93 4.12 6.15
CA ASN A 67 -2.04 4.25 4.98
C ASN A 67 -2.23 3.09 4.01
N THR A 68 -2.47 1.88 4.53
CA THR A 68 -2.77 0.68 3.74
C THR A 68 -4.13 0.83 3.04
N HIS A 69 -5.16 1.32 3.74
CA HIS A 69 -6.45 1.67 3.15
C HIS A 69 -6.32 2.67 1.98
N LEU A 70 -5.54 3.73 2.16
CA LEU A 70 -5.31 4.71 1.09
C LEU A 70 -4.60 4.07 -0.12
N PHE A 71 -3.68 3.14 0.12
CA PHE A 71 -3.02 2.37 -0.93
C PHE A 71 -3.99 1.42 -1.65
N ILE A 72 -4.80 0.65 -0.91
CA ILE A 72 -5.82 -0.26 -1.46
C ILE A 72 -6.72 0.51 -2.43
N ASN A 73 -7.21 1.69 -2.03
CA ASN A 73 -8.00 2.55 -2.90
C ASN A 73 -7.27 2.95 -4.19
N ARG A 74 -6.00 3.36 -4.11
CA ARG A 74 -5.20 3.68 -5.31
C ARG A 74 -5.06 2.48 -6.24
N PHE A 75 -4.78 1.30 -5.70
CA PHE A 75 -4.61 0.07 -6.47
C PHE A 75 -5.93 -0.42 -7.09
N TYR A 76 -7.02 -0.31 -6.35
CA TYR A 76 -8.37 -0.62 -6.83
C TYR A 76 -8.77 0.27 -8.01
N GLN A 77 -8.58 1.59 -7.89
CA GLN A 77 -8.88 2.52 -9.00
C GLN A 77 -8.03 2.25 -10.25
N GLU A 78 -6.74 1.94 -10.06
CA GLU A 78 -5.87 1.52 -11.16
C GLU A 78 -6.35 0.23 -11.82
N THR A 79 -6.82 -0.73 -11.03
CA THR A 79 -7.39 -1.99 -11.51
C THR A 79 -8.67 -1.74 -12.31
N LEU A 80 -9.59 -0.92 -11.79
CA LEU A 80 -10.82 -0.53 -12.49
C LEU A 80 -10.52 0.13 -13.84
N ASN A 81 -9.57 1.06 -13.88
CA ASN A 81 -9.16 1.71 -15.14
C ASN A 81 -8.67 0.68 -16.17
N LYS A 82 -7.85 -0.29 -15.74
CA LYS A 82 -7.37 -1.38 -16.59
C LYS A 82 -8.49 -2.29 -17.06
N ILE A 83 -9.44 -2.63 -16.19
CA ILE A 83 -10.61 -3.44 -16.54
C ILE A 83 -11.44 -2.71 -17.61
N ASN A 84 -11.71 -1.43 -17.42
CA ASN A 84 -12.54 -0.63 -18.33
C ASN A 84 -11.89 -0.46 -19.72
N ALA A 85 -10.55 -0.48 -19.80
CA ALA A 85 -9.82 -0.42 -21.06
C ALA A 85 -9.81 -1.74 -21.86
N LEU A 86 -10.18 -2.87 -21.25
CA LEU A 86 -10.16 -4.18 -21.89
C LEU A 86 -11.46 -4.45 -22.67
N LYS A 87 -11.33 -5.14 -23.80
CA LYS A 87 -12.48 -5.45 -24.68
C LYS A 87 -13.22 -6.72 -24.26
N THR A 88 -12.49 -7.76 -23.90
CA THR A 88 -13.08 -9.09 -23.68
C THR A 88 -13.40 -9.34 -22.22
N ASN A 89 -14.53 -10.01 -21.97
CA ASN A 89 -14.96 -10.38 -20.63
C ASN A 89 -13.93 -11.25 -19.90
N LYS A 90 -13.31 -12.20 -20.61
CA LYS A 90 -12.22 -13.03 -20.06
C LYS A 90 -11.02 -12.20 -19.59
N ALA A 91 -10.58 -11.21 -20.37
CA ALA A 91 -9.44 -10.37 -19.98
C ALA A 91 -9.79 -9.49 -18.78
N LYS A 92 -11.01 -8.95 -18.72
CA LYS A 92 -11.52 -8.20 -17.56
C LYS A 92 -11.53 -9.06 -16.30
N TYR A 93 -12.08 -10.27 -16.40
CA TYR A 93 -12.13 -11.20 -15.28
C TYR A 93 -10.73 -11.57 -14.76
N ASN A 94 -9.78 -11.85 -15.66
CA ASN A 94 -8.39 -12.09 -15.25
C ASN A 94 -7.80 -10.91 -14.44
N LYS A 95 -8.20 -9.66 -14.71
CA LYS A 95 -7.77 -8.51 -13.90
C LYS A 95 -8.44 -8.47 -12.54
N VAL A 96 -9.67 -8.94 -12.40
CA VAL A 96 -10.34 -9.12 -11.10
C VAL A 96 -9.60 -10.17 -10.28
N CYS A 97 -9.33 -11.35 -10.83
CA CYS A 97 -8.58 -12.38 -10.11
C CYS A 97 -7.20 -11.86 -9.66
N ASN A 98 -6.48 -11.16 -10.54
CA ASN A 98 -5.19 -10.59 -10.21
C ASN A 98 -5.25 -9.50 -9.12
N PHE A 99 -6.36 -8.77 -8.99
CA PHE A 99 -6.51 -7.76 -7.94
C PHE A 99 -6.48 -8.43 -6.56
N TYR A 100 -7.23 -9.51 -6.38
CA TYR A 100 -7.28 -10.25 -5.13
C TYR A 100 -5.96 -10.98 -4.85
N THR A 101 -5.47 -11.79 -5.79
CA THR A 101 -4.28 -12.62 -5.56
C THR A 101 -3.03 -11.81 -5.26
N LEU A 102 -2.84 -10.64 -5.90
CA LEU A 102 -1.69 -9.78 -5.62
C LEU A 102 -1.73 -9.12 -4.24
N LEU A 103 -2.91 -9.00 -3.63
CA LEU A 103 -3.06 -8.45 -2.27
C LEU A 103 -3.05 -9.55 -1.20
N GLU A 104 -3.56 -10.74 -1.53
CA GLU A 104 -3.59 -11.91 -0.66
C GLU A 104 -2.20 -12.26 -0.10
N ASP A 105 -1.17 -12.18 -0.94
CA ASP A 105 0.24 -12.35 -0.57
C ASP A 105 0.68 -11.45 0.61
N TYR A 106 -0.03 -10.33 0.83
CA TYR A 106 0.28 -9.33 1.84
C TYR A 106 -0.73 -9.26 2.98
N PHE A 107 -1.74 -10.13 3.04
CA PHE A 107 -2.76 -10.10 4.09
C PHE A 107 -2.16 -10.17 5.50
N HIS A 108 -1.07 -10.92 5.68
CA HIS A 108 -0.33 -10.99 6.94
C HIS A 108 0.27 -9.65 7.41
N LYS A 109 0.33 -8.62 6.54
CA LYS A 109 0.81 -7.26 6.84
C LYS A 109 -0.32 -6.23 7.00
N MET A 110 -1.57 -6.65 6.87
CA MET A 110 -2.76 -5.80 6.87
C MET A 110 -3.60 -6.01 8.12
N SER A 111 -4.42 -5.02 8.48
CA SER A 111 -5.41 -5.21 9.54
C SER A 111 -6.64 -5.97 9.03
N PRO A 112 -7.46 -6.57 9.92
CA PRO A 112 -8.71 -7.21 9.52
C PRO A 112 -9.65 -6.28 8.74
N ASN A 113 -9.66 -4.98 9.05
CA ASN A 113 -10.46 -4.00 8.33
C ASN A 113 -10.00 -3.83 6.88
N ASN A 114 -8.69 -3.81 6.64
CA ASN A 114 -8.14 -3.74 5.29
C ASN A 114 -8.47 -4.99 4.48
N ILE A 115 -8.37 -6.19 5.08
CA ILE A 115 -8.71 -7.45 4.41
C ILE A 115 -10.20 -7.46 4.03
N LYS A 116 -11.06 -7.10 4.98
CA LYS A 116 -12.51 -7.01 4.75
C LYS A 116 -12.85 -6.06 3.59
N GLU A 117 -12.22 -4.89 3.54
CA GLU A 117 -12.41 -3.92 2.45
C GLU A 117 -12.02 -4.53 1.08
N ILE A 118 -10.92 -5.28 1.02
CA ILE A 118 -10.47 -5.95 -0.20
C ILE A 118 -11.48 -7.01 -0.64
N GLU A 119 -12.00 -7.81 0.29
CA GLU A 119 -13.02 -8.82 0.02
C GLU A 119 -14.31 -8.20 -0.52
N GLU A 120 -14.78 -7.11 0.10
CA GLU A 120 -15.97 -6.35 -0.36
C GLU A 120 -15.77 -5.74 -1.76
N MET A 121 -14.60 -5.15 -2.01
CA MET A 121 -14.22 -4.64 -3.33
C MET A 121 -14.16 -5.76 -4.38
N ASN A 122 -13.55 -6.89 -4.04
CA ASN A 122 -13.43 -8.03 -4.94
C ASN A 122 -14.80 -8.64 -5.27
N ALA A 123 -15.67 -8.82 -4.28
CA ALA A 123 -17.04 -9.30 -4.48
C ALA A 123 -17.82 -8.40 -5.46
N THR A 124 -17.64 -7.08 -5.36
CA THR A 124 -18.24 -6.11 -6.29
C THR A 124 -17.69 -6.28 -7.71
N LEU A 125 -16.38 -6.47 -7.86
CA LEU A 125 -15.76 -6.72 -9.17
C LEU A 125 -16.22 -8.04 -9.79
N GLU A 126 -16.30 -9.10 -8.99
CA GLU A 126 -16.76 -10.44 -9.37
C GLU A 126 -18.21 -10.41 -9.86
N GLN A 127 -19.10 -9.71 -9.15
CA GLN A 127 -20.48 -9.54 -9.58
C GLN A 127 -20.59 -8.89 -10.96
N LYS A 128 -19.70 -7.92 -11.25
CA LYS A 128 -19.76 -7.12 -12.48
C LYS A 128 -19.04 -7.77 -13.66
N TYR A 129 -17.89 -8.39 -13.43
CA TYR A 129 -16.99 -8.86 -14.49
C TYR A 129 -16.73 -10.38 -14.46
N GLY A 130 -17.25 -11.09 -13.46
CA GLY A 130 -17.10 -12.54 -13.32
C GLY A 130 -17.85 -13.33 -14.40
N PRO A 131 -17.54 -14.62 -14.59
CA PRO A 131 -18.12 -15.45 -15.65
C PRO A 131 -19.65 -15.45 -15.70
N ASN A 132 -20.30 -15.33 -14.53
CA ASN A 132 -21.76 -15.29 -14.40
C ASN A 132 -22.39 -14.03 -15.02
N SER A 133 -21.61 -12.97 -15.30
CA SER A 133 -22.12 -11.74 -15.92
C SER A 133 -22.00 -11.73 -17.45
N TRP A 134 -21.39 -12.77 -18.05
CA TRP A 134 -21.17 -12.85 -19.49
C TRP A 134 -22.44 -13.39 -20.15
N LYS A 135 -23.36 -12.49 -20.50
CA LYS A 135 -24.52 -12.81 -21.34
C LYS A 135 -24.15 -12.89 -22.81
#